data_AF-A0AAV9QYI9-F1
#
_entry.id   AF-A0AAV9QYI9-F1
#
_cell.length_a   1.000
_cell.length_b   1.000
_cell.length_c   1.000
_cell.angle_alpha   90.00
_cell.angle_beta   90.00
_cell.angle_gamma   90.00
#
_symmetry.space_group_name_H-M   'P 1'
#
loop_
_entity.id
_entity.type
_entity.pdbx_description
1 polymer ?
#
loop_
_entity_poly.entity_id
_entity_poly.type
_entity_poly.pdbx_seq_one_letter_code
_entity_poly.pdbx_strand_id
1 'polypeptide(L)'
;MSSISSVIHQATSCLCDSRGSMHLQQHLRERCRLSDGDFIYIIQGCPQRFLLVPEGNSYTVVGRTSLRLCRIYSRGDRCEGSCQQLHLCKFYVFGNCRFGKGRKLCKLSHDVHSAHNFALLRECTLHELKDNELFLLLLQNSPQLLPEVCFHYNKGSAPHGCCSFQDSCTKVHLCQHFVQGDCMFGHKCKRQHTIDRHGQRILEERGLSRDIIKDLSIIYKNIHYLRATTTAPAASPGAASPGTASPAADNTDAAWFCKAAQTDETEEICLHFIRNRCRFQQNCRRVHFHLPYKWEVYDGTTWSDLENMEEIEKDYCDPASTRSSDYQQVDFVKMTLESMLVRRLSTVSSVMKPPHYSLTTQWLWYYKGDQGDWVEYGQLDEKQLSTSVTSQTLEEAFLSGKKAEVEVIKGRRVYVVSFKDMYQRNPKHKTRRRVCRRPRFVSKAEVDKLVANPRKCSG
;
A
#
# COMPACT_ATOMS: atom_id res chain seq x y z
N MET A 1 -7.27 -21.72 -17.56
CA MET A 1 -6.43 -20.99 -16.58
C MET A 1 -7.34 -20.56 -15.44
N SER A 2 -6.98 -20.88 -14.20
CA SER A 2 -7.76 -20.44 -13.03
C SER A 2 -7.72 -18.92 -12.94
N SER A 3 -8.85 -18.28 -12.61
CA SER A 3 -8.89 -16.83 -12.36
C SER A 3 -7.94 -16.48 -11.22
N ILE A 4 -7.20 -15.37 -11.31
CA ILE A 4 -6.30 -14.85 -10.25
C ILE A 4 -7.01 -14.81 -8.88
N SER A 5 -8.29 -14.48 -8.85
CA SER A 5 -9.11 -14.49 -7.62
C SER A 5 -9.24 -15.88 -7.01
N SER A 6 -9.38 -16.92 -7.84
CA SER A 6 -9.46 -18.32 -7.41
C SER A 6 -8.12 -18.81 -6.85
N VAL A 7 -7.00 -18.39 -7.47
CA VAL A 7 -5.65 -18.71 -7.00
C VAL A 7 -5.37 -18.06 -5.63
N ILE A 8 -5.70 -16.77 -5.47
CA ILE A 8 -5.56 -16.06 -4.18
C ILE A 8 -6.44 -16.71 -3.10
N HIS A 9 -7.67 -17.06 -3.44
CA HIS A 9 -8.58 -17.74 -2.52
C HIS A 9 -8.01 -19.08 -2.07
N GLN A 10 -7.56 -19.92 -3.00
CA GLN A 10 -6.98 -21.22 -2.71
C GLN A 10 -5.73 -21.13 -1.82
N ALA A 11 -4.83 -20.18 -2.10
CA ALA A 11 -3.67 -19.94 -1.26
C ALA A 11 -4.04 -19.44 0.15
N THR A 12 -5.07 -18.58 0.25
CA THR A 12 -5.55 -18.08 1.54
C THR A 12 -6.20 -19.19 2.37
N SER A 13 -7.04 -20.03 1.76
CA SER A 13 -7.66 -21.19 2.41
C SER A 13 -6.58 -22.20 2.87
N CYS A 14 -5.62 -22.53 2.01
CA CYS A 14 -4.45 -23.35 2.36
C CYS A 14 -3.68 -22.86 3.60
N LEU A 15 -3.45 -21.55 3.68
CA LEU A 15 -2.79 -20.96 4.84
C LEU A 15 -3.66 -21.09 6.08
N CYS A 16 -4.96 -20.82 5.97
CA CYS A 16 -5.89 -20.97 7.08
C CYS A 16 -5.96 -22.42 7.60
N ASP A 17 -5.98 -23.41 6.70
CA ASP A 17 -5.86 -24.84 7.03
C ASP A 17 -4.53 -25.18 7.73
N SER A 18 -3.51 -24.35 7.52
CA SER A 18 -2.19 -24.45 8.17
C SER A 18 -2.05 -23.49 9.36
N ARG A 19 -3.16 -23.10 9.99
CA ARG A 19 -3.19 -22.17 11.14
C ARG A 19 -2.70 -20.75 10.83
N GLY A 20 -2.88 -20.31 9.59
CA GLY A 20 -2.65 -18.95 9.12
C GLY A 20 -1.20 -18.64 8.69
N SER A 21 -0.28 -19.59 8.77
CA SER A 21 1.08 -19.48 8.24
C SER A 21 1.64 -20.84 7.80
N MET A 22 2.64 -20.84 6.91
CA MET A 22 3.25 -22.07 6.40
C MET A 22 4.69 -21.84 5.94
N HIS A 23 5.56 -22.83 6.14
CA HIS A 23 6.93 -22.82 5.60
C HIS A 23 6.95 -23.09 4.09
N LEU A 24 7.75 -22.30 3.37
CA LEU A 24 7.84 -22.27 1.91
C LEU A 24 8.49 -23.53 1.31
N GLN A 25 9.40 -24.18 2.05
CA GLN A 25 10.37 -25.14 1.49
C GLN A 25 9.80 -26.42 0.85
N GLN A 26 8.51 -26.76 1.03
CA GLN A 26 7.95 -27.92 0.31
C GLN A 26 6.41 -27.98 0.22
N HIS A 27 5.67 -27.26 1.08
CA HIS A 27 4.28 -27.65 1.36
C HIS A 27 3.23 -26.81 0.65
N LEU A 28 3.53 -25.55 0.33
CA LEU A 28 2.52 -24.62 -0.21
C LEU A 28 2.21 -24.94 -1.68
N ARG A 29 3.22 -25.29 -2.48
CA ARG A 29 3.06 -25.71 -3.88
C ARG A 29 2.26 -27.02 -4.01
N GLU A 30 2.64 -28.03 -3.23
CA GLU A 30 2.03 -29.37 -3.26
C GLU A 30 0.61 -29.38 -2.66
N ARG A 31 0.38 -28.72 -1.52
CA ARG A 31 -0.96 -28.64 -0.90
C ARG A 31 -1.92 -27.79 -1.71
N CYS A 32 -1.44 -26.70 -2.31
CA CYS A 32 -2.32 -25.73 -2.97
C CYS A 32 -2.44 -25.95 -4.47
N ARG A 33 -1.78 -26.98 -5.03
CA ARG A 33 -1.81 -27.30 -6.48
C ARG A 33 -1.54 -26.08 -7.37
N LEU A 34 -0.65 -25.19 -6.92
CA LEU A 34 -0.32 -23.95 -7.61
C LEU A 34 0.75 -24.21 -8.67
N SER A 35 0.64 -23.55 -9.82
CA SER A 35 1.74 -23.51 -10.79
C SER A 35 2.90 -22.64 -10.28
N ASP A 36 4.08 -22.76 -10.89
CA ASP A 36 5.25 -21.97 -10.50
C ASP A 36 5.04 -20.48 -10.70
N GLY A 37 4.34 -20.09 -11.78
CA GLY A 37 3.96 -18.70 -12.02
C GLY A 37 2.95 -18.18 -11.01
N ASP A 38 1.91 -18.96 -10.69
CA ASP A 38 0.89 -18.57 -9.70
C ASP A 38 1.47 -18.39 -8.30
N PHE A 39 2.41 -19.26 -7.93
CA PHE A 39 3.09 -19.19 -6.65
C PHE A 39 3.98 -17.94 -6.55
N ILE A 40 4.80 -17.65 -7.57
CA ILE A 40 5.60 -16.42 -7.61
C ILE A 40 4.68 -15.19 -7.55
N TYR A 41 3.59 -15.19 -8.31
CA TYR A 41 2.59 -14.11 -8.29
C TYR A 41 1.96 -13.90 -6.90
N ILE A 42 1.56 -14.98 -6.21
CA ILE A 42 1.00 -14.89 -4.84
C ILE A 42 2.02 -14.30 -3.86
N ILE A 43 3.27 -14.73 -3.97
CA ILE A 43 4.32 -14.41 -3.01
C ILE A 43 4.91 -13.01 -3.24
N GLN A 44 5.06 -12.57 -4.49
CA GLN A 44 5.66 -11.27 -4.84
C GLN A 44 4.59 -10.21 -5.20
N GLY A 45 3.49 -10.61 -5.83
CA GLY A 45 2.45 -9.69 -6.34
C GLY A 45 1.34 -9.37 -5.33
N CYS A 46 1.28 -10.05 -4.17
CA CYS A 46 0.20 -9.86 -3.18
C CYS A 46 0.71 -9.59 -1.73
N PRO A 47 1.62 -8.61 -1.48
CA PRO A 47 2.17 -8.34 -0.15
C PRO A 47 1.14 -7.83 0.88
N GLN A 48 -0.03 -7.38 0.41
CA GLN A 48 -1.15 -7.01 1.28
C GLN A 48 -1.91 -8.23 1.85
N ARG A 49 -1.69 -9.42 1.29
CA ARG A 49 -2.39 -10.68 1.61
C ARG A 49 -1.47 -11.78 2.12
N PHE A 50 -0.23 -11.78 1.67
CA PHE A 50 0.76 -12.77 2.04
C PHE A 50 2.03 -12.04 2.47
N LEU A 51 2.43 -12.25 3.71
CA LEU A 51 3.68 -11.74 4.24
C LEU A 51 4.73 -12.84 4.20
N LEU A 52 5.86 -12.58 3.55
CA LEU A 52 7.05 -13.42 3.63
C LEU A 52 7.91 -13.02 4.83
N VAL A 53 8.27 -14.00 5.64
CA VAL A 53 9.17 -13.83 6.77
C VAL A 53 10.39 -14.74 6.58
N PRO A 54 11.61 -14.20 6.52
CA PRO A 54 12.83 -15.02 6.50
C PRO A 54 12.97 -15.82 7.80
N GLU A 55 13.26 -17.12 7.69
CA GLU A 55 13.50 -18.01 8.84
C GLU A 55 14.65 -18.98 8.48
N GLY A 56 15.87 -18.59 8.86
CA GLY A 56 17.09 -19.31 8.47
C GLY A 56 17.31 -19.30 6.95
N ASN A 57 17.41 -20.49 6.35
CA ASN A 57 17.59 -20.68 4.89
C ASN A 57 16.26 -20.86 4.14
N SER A 58 15.14 -20.49 4.77
CA SER A 58 13.79 -20.68 4.25
C SER A 58 12.94 -19.44 4.53
N TYR A 59 11.70 -19.47 4.04
CA TYR A 59 10.72 -18.44 4.29
C TYR A 59 9.46 -19.04 4.91
N THR A 60 8.77 -18.24 5.71
CA THR A 60 7.44 -18.52 6.24
C THR A 60 6.46 -17.53 5.64
N VAL A 61 5.39 -18.04 5.04
CA VAL A 61 4.30 -17.24 4.47
C VAL A 61 3.22 -17.08 5.52
N VAL A 62 2.78 -15.85 5.79
CA VAL A 62 1.76 -15.53 6.80
C VAL A 62 0.58 -14.81 6.13
N GLY A 63 -0.64 -15.27 6.39
CA GLY A 63 -1.86 -14.66 5.86
C GLY A 63 -2.17 -13.29 6.46
N ARG A 64 -2.46 -12.31 5.60
CA ARG A 64 -2.75 -10.92 5.97
C ARG A 64 -4.12 -10.49 5.45
N THR A 65 -4.81 -9.66 6.22
CA THR A 65 -6.03 -8.97 5.79
C THR A 65 -6.15 -7.60 6.42
N SER A 66 -6.81 -6.68 5.73
CA SER A 66 -7.21 -5.35 6.24
C SER A 66 -8.53 -5.38 7.03
N LEU A 67 -9.34 -6.44 6.89
CA LEU A 67 -10.65 -6.52 7.52
C LEU A 67 -10.56 -6.58 9.06
N ARG A 68 -11.40 -5.80 9.75
CA ARG A 68 -11.48 -5.75 11.21
C ARG A 68 -12.95 -5.74 11.65
N LEU A 69 -13.22 -6.20 12.87
CA LEU A 69 -14.54 -6.06 13.48
C LEU A 69 -14.86 -4.59 13.79
N CYS A 70 -16.08 -4.18 13.49
CA CYS A 70 -16.55 -2.83 13.77
C CYS A 70 -16.63 -2.60 15.27
N ARG A 71 -15.91 -1.59 15.78
CA ARG A 71 -15.87 -1.30 17.22
C ARG A 71 -17.20 -0.79 17.76
N ILE A 72 -17.90 0.05 17.00
CA ILE A 72 -19.21 0.62 17.35
C ILE A 72 -20.24 -0.51 17.41
N TYR A 73 -20.33 -1.30 16.33
CA TYR A 73 -21.22 -2.45 16.25
C TYR A 73 -20.94 -3.49 17.33
N SER A 74 -19.66 -3.78 17.61
CA SER A 74 -19.27 -4.77 18.64
C SER A 74 -19.72 -4.39 20.05
N ARG A 75 -20.03 -3.12 20.31
CA ARG A 75 -20.58 -2.63 21.59
C ARG A 75 -22.10 -2.74 21.67
N GLY A 76 -22.77 -3.07 20.56
CA GLY A 76 -24.23 -3.08 20.46
C GLY A 76 -24.83 -1.72 20.08
N ASP A 77 -24.00 -0.75 19.71
CA ASP A 77 -24.45 0.55 19.25
C ASP A 77 -24.90 0.49 17.78
N ARG A 78 -25.84 1.37 17.40
CA ARG A 78 -26.24 1.52 15.98
C ARG A 78 -25.06 2.04 15.17
N CYS A 79 -24.67 1.28 14.15
CA CYS A 79 -23.65 1.67 13.18
C CYS A 79 -24.34 2.04 11.87
N GLU A 80 -24.42 3.33 11.59
CA GLU A 80 -25.10 3.89 10.41
C GLU A 80 -24.09 4.34 9.34
N GLY A 81 -24.51 4.36 8.07
CA GLY A 81 -23.72 4.87 6.95
C GLY A 81 -22.75 3.89 6.30
N SER A 82 -21.70 4.42 5.65
CA SER A 82 -20.71 3.68 4.83
C SER A 82 -19.63 2.98 5.66
N CYS A 83 -20.02 2.17 6.66
CA CYS A 83 -19.08 1.47 7.52
C CYS A 83 -18.20 0.49 6.71
N GLN A 84 -16.89 0.46 6.98
CA GLN A 84 -15.91 -0.38 6.26
C GLN A 84 -15.31 -1.46 7.18
N GLN A 85 -16.05 -1.86 8.20
CA GLN A 85 -15.66 -2.87 9.18
C GLN A 85 -16.76 -3.93 9.31
N LEU A 86 -16.37 -5.16 9.64
CA LEU A 86 -17.29 -6.29 9.71
C LEU A 86 -18.25 -6.14 10.90
N HIS A 87 -19.53 -6.29 10.62
CA HIS A 87 -20.61 -6.33 11.60
C HIS A 87 -20.83 -7.79 12.01
N LEU A 88 -20.04 -8.24 12.98
CA LEU A 88 -20.11 -9.59 13.53
C LEU A 88 -19.98 -9.57 15.05
N CYS A 89 -20.64 -10.53 15.69
CA CYS A 89 -20.47 -10.80 17.10
C CYS A 89 -19.04 -11.27 17.39
N LYS A 90 -18.33 -10.55 18.28
CA LYS A 90 -16.98 -10.94 18.72
C LYS A 90 -16.92 -12.38 19.26
N PHE A 91 -17.92 -12.80 20.04
CA PHE A 91 -17.96 -14.15 20.59
C PHE A 91 -18.30 -15.22 19.54
N TYR A 92 -18.92 -14.82 18.42
CA TYR A 92 -19.13 -15.72 17.29
C TYR A 92 -17.81 -15.98 16.56
N VAL A 93 -17.02 -14.91 16.33
CA VAL A 93 -15.64 -15.03 15.81
C VAL A 93 -14.76 -15.89 16.73
N PHE A 94 -15.02 -15.85 18.05
CA PHE A 94 -14.33 -16.71 19.01
C PHE A 94 -14.84 -18.16 19.04
N GLY A 95 -15.91 -18.48 18.31
CA GLY A 95 -16.50 -19.82 18.22
C GLY A 95 -17.28 -20.26 19.46
N ASN A 96 -17.52 -19.38 20.45
CA ASN A 96 -18.18 -19.75 21.71
C ASN A 96 -19.23 -18.72 22.17
N CYS A 97 -19.99 -18.15 21.24
CA CYS A 97 -21.09 -17.24 21.56
C CYS A 97 -22.23 -17.99 22.27
N ARG A 98 -22.49 -17.64 23.55
CA ARG A 98 -23.54 -18.25 24.38
C ARG A 98 -24.97 -18.03 23.84
N PHE A 99 -25.16 -17.07 22.94
CA PHE A 99 -26.45 -16.72 22.35
C PHE A 99 -26.61 -17.19 20.89
N GLY A 100 -25.67 -17.97 20.36
CA GLY A 100 -25.73 -18.45 18.96
C GLY A 100 -26.49 -19.76 18.75
N LYS A 101 -26.66 -20.56 19.81
CA LYS A 101 -27.27 -21.91 19.75
C LYS A 101 -28.39 -22.12 20.79
N GLY A 102 -28.78 -21.06 21.49
CA GLY A 102 -29.74 -21.11 22.61
C GLY A 102 -31.09 -20.46 22.28
N ARG A 103 -32.03 -20.50 23.24
CA ARG A 103 -33.40 -19.95 23.08
C ARG A 103 -33.44 -18.43 22.89
N LYS A 104 -32.41 -17.69 23.33
CA LYS A 104 -32.29 -16.23 23.15
C LYS A 104 -31.34 -15.94 22.00
N LEU A 105 -31.81 -15.16 21.03
CA LEU A 105 -31.04 -14.72 19.88
C LEU A 105 -29.96 -13.72 20.28
N CYS A 106 -28.78 -13.83 19.67
CA CYS A 106 -27.72 -12.85 19.82
C CYS A 106 -28.18 -11.49 19.27
N LYS A 107 -27.88 -10.40 19.99
CA LYS A 107 -28.15 -9.03 19.53
C LYS A 107 -27.22 -8.59 18.39
N LEU A 108 -26.08 -9.27 18.25
CA LEU A 108 -25.07 -9.00 17.22
C LEU A 108 -25.14 -10.07 16.14
N SER A 109 -24.89 -9.68 14.90
CA SER A 109 -24.97 -10.57 13.73
C SER A 109 -23.99 -11.73 13.83
N HIS A 110 -24.48 -12.92 13.50
CA HIS A 110 -23.67 -14.12 13.25
C HIS A 110 -23.61 -14.43 11.74
N ASP A 111 -24.20 -13.58 10.89
CA ASP A 111 -24.20 -13.75 9.45
C ASP A 111 -22.95 -13.09 8.83
N VAL A 112 -21.95 -13.94 8.55
CA VAL A 112 -20.71 -13.55 7.86
C VAL A 112 -20.98 -12.97 6.49
N HIS A 113 -22.00 -13.47 5.78
CA HIS A 113 -22.32 -13.07 4.41
C HIS A 113 -23.51 -12.12 4.32
N SER A 114 -23.83 -11.41 5.42
CA SER A 114 -24.82 -10.33 5.39
C SER A 114 -24.47 -9.32 4.31
N ALA A 115 -25.47 -8.64 3.73
CA ALA A 115 -25.27 -7.72 2.61
C ALA A 115 -24.15 -6.68 2.86
N HIS A 116 -24.03 -6.19 4.09
CA HIS A 116 -22.94 -5.31 4.52
C HIS A 116 -21.56 -5.99 4.49
N ASN A 117 -21.44 -7.16 5.14
CA ASN A 117 -20.17 -7.87 5.25
C ASN A 117 -19.71 -8.43 3.90
N PHE A 118 -20.64 -8.89 3.06
CA PHE A 118 -20.34 -9.50 1.77
C PHE A 118 -19.61 -8.54 0.84
N ALA A 119 -19.99 -7.25 0.80
CA ALA A 119 -19.29 -6.24 0.00
C ALA A 119 -17.81 -6.13 0.41
N LEU A 120 -17.54 -6.03 1.72
CA LEU A 120 -16.19 -5.93 2.29
C LEU A 120 -15.37 -7.20 2.06
N LEU A 121 -16.00 -8.37 2.24
CA LEU A 121 -15.37 -9.67 1.99
C LEU A 121 -15.03 -9.84 0.51
N ARG A 122 -15.89 -9.35 -0.41
CA ARG A 122 -15.66 -9.43 -1.84
C ARG A 122 -14.53 -8.53 -2.31
N GLU A 123 -14.45 -7.29 -1.82
CA GLU A 123 -13.34 -6.37 -2.07
C GLU A 123 -11.99 -6.97 -1.65
N CYS A 124 -11.99 -7.70 -0.53
CA CYS A 124 -10.83 -8.42 -0.07
C CYS A 124 -10.73 -9.85 -0.61
N THR A 125 -11.50 -10.28 -1.61
CA THR A 125 -11.50 -11.68 -2.12
C THR A 125 -11.50 -12.77 -1.03
N LEU A 126 -12.19 -12.51 0.09
CA LEU A 126 -12.39 -13.43 1.23
C LEU A 126 -13.82 -13.97 1.31
N HIS A 127 -14.70 -13.56 0.39
CA HIS A 127 -16.12 -13.92 0.36
C HIS A 127 -16.42 -15.41 0.17
N GLU A 128 -15.46 -16.19 -0.32
CA GLU A 128 -15.60 -17.64 -0.50
C GLU A 128 -14.96 -18.44 0.65
N LEU A 129 -14.30 -17.79 1.62
CA LEU A 129 -13.71 -18.48 2.76
C LEU A 129 -14.80 -18.97 3.72
N LYS A 130 -14.52 -20.10 4.36
CA LYS A 130 -15.36 -20.62 5.45
C LYS A 130 -15.22 -19.72 6.68
N ASP A 131 -16.28 -19.64 7.47
CA ASP A 131 -16.33 -18.87 8.72
C ASP A 131 -15.11 -19.09 9.62
N ASN A 132 -14.71 -20.35 9.84
CA ASN A 132 -13.57 -20.69 10.69
C ASN A 132 -12.22 -20.19 10.13
N GLU A 133 -12.03 -20.25 8.81
CA GLU A 133 -10.84 -19.73 8.14
C GLU A 133 -10.77 -18.20 8.28
N LEU A 134 -11.90 -17.53 8.03
CA LEU A 134 -12.02 -16.09 8.20
C LEU A 134 -11.75 -15.67 9.65
N PHE A 135 -12.27 -16.39 10.64
CA PHE A 135 -12.06 -16.07 12.04
C PHE A 135 -10.60 -16.17 12.44
N LEU A 136 -9.90 -17.24 12.01
CA LEU A 136 -8.47 -17.38 12.24
C LEU A 136 -7.70 -16.19 11.65
N LEU A 137 -8.00 -15.85 10.40
CA LEU A 137 -7.36 -14.73 9.70
C LEU A 137 -7.62 -13.39 10.41
N LEU A 138 -8.84 -13.16 10.90
CA LEU A 138 -9.20 -11.96 11.68
C LEU A 138 -8.46 -11.90 13.02
N LEU A 139 -8.34 -13.02 13.74
CA LEU A 139 -7.68 -13.08 15.04
C LEU A 139 -6.19 -12.76 14.94
N GLN A 140 -5.48 -13.33 13.96
CA GLN A 140 -4.04 -13.06 13.79
C GLN A 140 -3.75 -11.65 13.25
N ASN A 141 -4.69 -11.03 12.53
CA ASN A 141 -4.53 -9.67 12.01
C ASN A 141 -5.04 -8.58 12.97
N SER A 142 -5.76 -8.96 14.03
CA SER A 142 -6.41 -8.03 14.98
C SER A 142 -5.97 -8.32 16.42
N PRO A 143 -4.74 -7.93 16.81
CA PRO A 143 -4.19 -8.33 18.11
C PRO A 143 -5.02 -7.82 19.31
N GLN A 144 -5.75 -6.71 19.13
CA GLN A 144 -6.70 -6.19 20.13
C GLN A 144 -7.88 -7.12 20.44
N LEU A 145 -8.13 -8.18 19.65
CA LEU A 145 -9.16 -9.17 19.95
C LEU A 145 -8.69 -10.15 21.03
N LEU A 146 -7.40 -10.48 21.05
CA LEU A 146 -6.82 -11.48 21.93
C LEU A 146 -6.18 -10.83 23.17
N PRO A 147 -6.08 -11.56 24.31
CA PRO A 147 -5.31 -11.09 25.45
C PRO A 147 -3.84 -10.88 25.08
N GLU A 148 -3.11 -10.09 25.85
CA GLU A 148 -1.66 -9.93 25.62
C GLU A 148 -0.87 -11.11 26.21
N VAL A 149 0.32 -11.36 25.66
CA VAL A 149 1.32 -12.21 26.32
C VAL A 149 1.84 -11.50 27.56
N CYS A 150 1.92 -12.21 28.68
CA CYS A 150 2.35 -11.67 29.95
C CYS A 150 3.85 -11.39 29.94
N PHE A 151 4.22 -10.11 30.00
CA PHE A 151 5.61 -9.70 30.09
C PHE A 151 6.29 -10.19 31.38
N HIS A 152 5.61 -10.10 32.53
CA HIS A 152 6.16 -10.51 33.83
C HIS A 152 6.39 -12.02 33.94
N TYR A 153 5.55 -12.81 33.25
CA TYR A 153 5.75 -14.25 33.13
C TYR A 153 7.09 -14.57 32.48
N ASN A 154 7.57 -13.76 31.54
CA ASN A 154 8.83 -14.01 30.85
C ASN A 154 10.08 -13.57 31.62
N LYS A 155 9.95 -13.08 32.86
CA LYS A 155 11.06 -12.66 33.73
C LYS A 155 11.26 -13.61 34.91
N GLY A 156 12.49 -13.75 35.39
CA GLY A 156 12.82 -14.57 36.58
C GLY A 156 12.87 -16.08 36.32
N SER A 157 13.11 -16.86 37.38
CA SER A 157 13.33 -18.33 37.29
C SER A 157 12.19 -19.19 37.82
N ALA A 158 11.23 -18.58 38.53
CA ALA A 158 10.07 -19.31 39.07
C ALA A 158 9.14 -19.80 37.96
N PRO A 159 8.27 -20.81 38.22
CA PRO A 159 7.33 -21.35 37.22
C PRO A 159 6.45 -20.29 36.54
N HIS A 160 5.97 -19.30 37.29
CA HIS A 160 5.21 -18.14 36.77
C HIS A 160 6.07 -16.91 36.50
N GLY A 161 7.40 -17.06 36.55
CA GLY A 161 8.32 -15.95 36.43
C GLY A 161 8.16 -14.93 37.55
N CYS A 162 8.13 -13.65 37.20
CA CYS A 162 7.87 -12.55 38.13
C CYS A 162 6.40 -12.11 38.12
N CYS A 163 5.48 -12.91 37.55
CA CYS A 163 4.07 -12.58 37.53
C CYS A 163 3.45 -12.76 38.94
N SER A 164 3.09 -11.66 39.59
CA SER A 164 2.43 -11.66 40.90
C SER A 164 1.05 -12.32 40.87
N PHE A 165 0.38 -12.32 39.73
CA PHE A 165 -0.97 -12.88 39.56
C PHE A 165 -0.97 -14.40 39.33
N GLN A 166 0.15 -15.00 38.92
CA GLN A 166 0.28 -16.45 38.71
C GLN A 166 -0.93 -17.04 37.94
N ASP A 167 -1.64 -17.98 38.52
CA ASP A 167 -2.84 -18.62 37.95
C ASP A 167 -4.03 -17.67 37.77
N SER A 168 -4.09 -16.54 38.49
CA SER A 168 -5.15 -15.53 38.29
C SER A 168 -4.82 -14.51 37.20
N CYS A 169 -3.66 -14.64 36.51
CA CYS A 169 -3.21 -13.67 35.53
C CYS A 169 -4.17 -13.56 34.35
N THR A 170 -4.51 -12.32 34.00
CA THR A 170 -5.41 -12.05 32.87
C THR A 170 -4.70 -12.04 31.52
N LYS A 171 -3.37 -12.09 31.52
CA LYS A 171 -2.53 -12.17 30.32
C LYS A 171 -2.14 -13.62 30.08
N VAL A 172 -1.85 -13.95 28.83
CA VAL A 172 -1.46 -15.31 28.43
C VAL A 172 -0.01 -15.57 28.82
N HIS A 173 0.22 -16.66 29.55
CA HIS A 173 1.56 -17.13 29.91
C HIS A 173 2.15 -17.94 28.77
N LEU A 174 2.83 -17.26 27.84
CA LEU A 174 3.59 -17.88 26.76
C LEU A 174 5.01 -17.35 26.73
N CYS A 175 5.93 -18.20 26.29
CA CYS A 175 7.32 -17.84 26.03
C CYS A 175 7.41 -16.77 24.94
N GLN A 176 7.93 -15.60 25.29
CA GLN A 176 8.08 -14.49 24.36
C GLN A 176 9.03 -14.85 23.21
N HIS A 177 10.14 -15.52 23.52
CA HIS A 177 11.11 -15.98 22.50
C HIS A 177 10.51 -17.02 21.54
N PHE A 178 9.60 -17.86 22.03
CA PHE A 178 8.90 -18.81 21.16
C PHE A 178 7.98 -18.09 20.17
N VAL A 179 7.22 -17.11 20.69
CA VAL A 179 6.35 -16.24 19.86
C VAL A 179 7.18 -15.44 18.86
N GLN A 180 8.41 -15.08 19.20
CA GLN A 180 9.35 -14.36 18.32
C GLN A 180 10.04 -15.25 17.29
N GLY A 181 10.05 -16.57 17.52
CA GLY A 181 10.73 -17.55 16.67
C GLY A 181 12.21 -17.76 16.98
N ASP A 182 12.73 -17.23 18.09
CA ASP A 182 14.14 -17.28 18.47
C ASP A 182 14.41 -18.13 19.74
N CYS A 183 13.42 -18.89 20.22
CA CYS A 183 13.60 -19.74 21.39
C CYS A 183 14.54 -20.94 21.12
N MET A 184 15.74 -20.88 21.66
CA MET A 184 16.76 -21.94 21.51
C MET A 184 16.50 -23.20 22.36
N PHE A 185 15.59 -23.15 23.33
CA PHE A 185 15.39 -24.23 24.29
C PHE A 185 14.40 -25.32 23.83
N GLY A 186 13.61 -25.04 22.78
CA GLY A 186 12.62 -25.99 22.26
C GLY A 186 11.71 -26.56 23.36
N HIS A 187 11.58 -27.89 23.41
CA HIS A 187 10.80 -28.60 24.44
C HIS A 187 11.38 -28.50 25.85
N LYS A 188 12.66 -28.11 26.01
CA LYS A 188 13.31 -27.93 27.32
C LYS A 188 13.14 -26.51 27.87
N CYS A 189 12.38 -25.66 27.18
CA CYS A 189 12.12 -24.29 27.62
C CYS A 189 11.39 -24.30 28.97
N LYS A 190 11.86 -23.47 29.90
CA LYS A 190 11.19 -23.25 31.20
C LYS A 190 9.87 -22.47 31.04
N ARG A 191 9.61 -21.91 29.86
CA ARG A 191 8.41 -21.15 29.53
C ARG A 191 7.51 -21.97 28.60
N GLN A 192 6.21 -21.73 28.71
CA GLN A 192 5.19 -22.46 27.96
C GLN A 192 5.21 -22.07 26.47
N HIS A 193 5.22 -23.08 25.59
CA HIS A 193 5.06 -22.92 24.13
C HIS A 193 3.63 -23.28 23.66
N THR A 194 2.83 -23.83 24.57
CA THR A 194 1.41 -24.16 24.38
C THR A 194 0.62 -23.65 25.56
N ILE A 195 -0.68 -23.42 25.37
CA ILE A 195 -1.56 -23.05 26.46
C ILE A 195 -1.79 -24.28 27.35
N ASP A 196 -1.52 -24.13 28.65
CA ASP A 196 -1.78 -25.19 29.61
C ASP A 196 -3.28 -25.35 29.93
N ARG A 197 -3.63 -26.40 30.70
CA ARG A 197 -5.03 -26.69 31.07
C ARG A 197 -5.68 -25.56 31.87
N HIS A 198 -4.89 -24.79 32.62
CA HIS A 198 -5.41 -23.70 33.45
C HIS A 198 -5.72 -22.46 32.62
N GLY A 199 -4.77 -22.01 31.80
CA GLY A 199 -4.96 -20.95 30.82
C GLY A 199 -6.10 -21.27 29.85
N GLN A 200 -6.25 -22.53 29.44
CA GLN A 200 -7.38 -22.95 28.62
C GLN A 200 -8.72 -22.67 29.30
N ARG A 201 -8.89 -23.00 30.59
CA ARG A 201 -10.14 -22.72 31.33
C ARG A 201 -10.45 -21.23 31.38
N ILE A 202 -9.46 -20.40 31.70
CA ILE A 202 -9.62 -18.93 31.75
C ILE A 202 -10.01 -18.35 30.38
N LEU A 203 -9.42 -18.86 29.30
CA LEU A 203 -9.73 -18.41 27.94
C LEU A 203 -11.12 -18.87 27.49
N GLU A 204 -11.53 -20.09 27.85
CA GLU A 204 -12.90 -20.59 27.63
C GLU A 204 -13.94 -19.73 28.36
N GLU A 205 -13.68 -19.36 29.60
CA GLU A 205 -14.54 -18.46 30.40
C GLU A 205 -14.71 -17.09 29.74
N ARG A 206 -13.66 -16.60 29.07
CA ARG A 206 -13.66 -15.35 28.28
C ARG A 206 -14.30 -15.51 26.89
N GLY A 207 -14.78 -16.70 26.57
CA GLY A 207 -15.54 -16.98 25.37
C GLY A 207 -14.71 -17.39 24.16
N LEU A 208 -13.45 -17.80 24.32
CA LEU A 208 -12.67 -18.45 23.26
C LEU A 208 -13.04 -19.94 23.18
N SER A 209 -13.19 -20.47 21.97
CA SER A 209 -13.42 -21.90 21.76
C SER A 209 -12.13 -22.71 21.93
N ARG A 210 -12.28 -24.00 22.23
CA ARG A 210 -11.15 -24.94 22.40
C ARG A 210 -10.27 -25.02 21.17
N ASP A 211 -10.85 -24.95 19.98
CA ASP A 211 -10.12 -25.10 18.74
C ASP A 211 -9.21 -23.88 18.49
N ILE A 212 -9.72 -22.67 18.72
CA ILE A 212 -8.90 -21.45 18.67
C ILE A 212 -7.81 -21.47 19.75
N ILE A 213 -8.10 -21.95 20.96
CA ILE A 213 -7.11 -21.99 22.05
C ILE A 213 -5.93 -22.92 21.71
N LYS A 214 -6.19 -24.06 21.05
CA LYS A 214 -5.12 -24.98 20.61
C LYS A 214 -4.16 -24.31 19.63
N ASP A 215 -4.67 -23.47 18.75
CA ASP A 215 -3.87 -22.79 17.72
C ASP A 215 -3.29 -21.44 18.19
N LEU A 216 -3.62 -21.01 19.41
CA LEU A 216 -3.32 -19.67 19.90
C LEU A 216 -1.82 -19.35 19.95
N SER A 217 -0.98 -20.33 20.25
CA SER A 217 0.48 -20.16 20.27
C SER A 217 1.04 -19.82 18.88
N ILE A 218 0.49 -20.44 17.83
CA ILE A 218 0.82 -20.15 16.42
C ILE A 218 0.23 -18.81 15.99
N ILE A 219 -1.01 -18.50 16.41
CA ILE A 219 -1.65 -17.20 16.14
C ILE A 219 -0.81 -16.05 16.72
N TYR A 220 -0.26 -16.19 17.94
CA TYR A 220 0.64 -15.18 18.50
C TYR A 220 1.96 -15.06 17.72
N LYS A 221 2.53 -16.18 17.26
CA LYS A 221 3.71 -16.16 16.38
C LYS A 221 3.42 -15.38 15.09
N ASN A 222 2.26 -15.63 14.47
CA ASN A 222 1.81 -14.89 13.29
C ASN A 222 1.58 -13.39 13.57
N ILE A 223 0.98 -13.05 14.71
CA ILE A 223 0.82 -11.65 15.16
C ILE A 223 2.18 -10.96 15.30
N HIS A 224 3.19 -11.66 15.83
CA HIS A 224 4.53 -11.11 15.96
C HIS A 224 5.15 -10.81 14.58
N TYR A 225 5.07 -11.77 13.65
CA TYR A 225 5.53 -11.58 12.28
C TYR A 225 4.86 -10.39 11.59
N LEU A 226 3.54 -10.28 11.69
CA LEU A 226 2.77 -9.17 11.11
C LEU A 226 3.12 -7.80 11.72
N ARG A 227 3.68 -7.77 12.93
CA ARG A 227 4.12 -6.54 13.62
C ARG A 227 5.57 -6.17 13.29
N ALA A 228 6.49 -7.14 13.29
CA ALA A 228 7.92 -6.92 13.11
C ALA A 228 8.28 -6.25 11.77
N THR A 229 7.51 -6.52 10.71
CA THR A 229 7.69 -5.90 9.39
C THR A 229 7.26 -4.44 9.31
N THR A 230 6.62 -3.92 10.37
CA THR A 230 6.31 -2.48 10.50
C THR A 230 7.50 -1.70 11.07
N THR A 231 8.58 -2.39 11.47
CA THR A 231 9.65 -1.83 12.32
C THR A 231 11.10 -2.09 11.87
N ALA A 232 11.38 -2.76 10.74
CA ALA A 232 12.76 -3.12 10.32
C ALA A 232 13.21 -2.53 8.95
N PRO A 233 14.45 -2.00 8.82
CA PRO A 233 15.05 -1.49 7.57
C PRO A 233 15.84 -2.60 6.83
N ALA A 234 15.75 -2.68 5.50
CA ALA A 234 16.33 -3.76 4.68
C ALA A 234 17.58 -3.34 3.88
N ALA A 235 18.58 -4.24 3.80
CA ALA A 235 19.82 -4.16 3.02
C ALA A 235 19.82 -5.21 1.89
N SER A 236 20.48 -4.91 0.76
CA SER A 236 20.50 -5.70 -0.50
C SER A 236 21.93 -6.18 -0.88
N PRO A 237 22.06 -7.27 -1.66
CA PRO A 237 22.77 -7.25 -2.97
C PRO A 237 22.14 -8.23 -4.01
N GLY A 238 22.31 -8.23 -5.35
CA GLY A 238 23.05 -7.46 -6.36
C GLY A 238 22.95 -8.15 -7.75
N ALA A 239 22.73 -7.36 -8.82
CA ALA A 239 23.05 -7.45 -10.26
C ALA A 239 23.02 -8.75 -11.12
N ALA A 240 22.38 -8.71 -12.31
CA ALA A 240 23.03 -8.69 -13.66
C ALA A 240 22.05 -8.98 -14.86
N SER A 241 22.07 -8.12 -15.90
CA SER A 241 21.46 -8.27 -17.26
C SER A 241 22.51 -8.80 -18.28
N PRO A 242 22.41 -8.81 -19.66
CA PRO A 242 21.62 -7.96 -20.62
C PRO A 242 21.11 -8.62 -21.95
N GLY A 243 20.39 -7.86 -22.81
CA GLY A 243 20.48 -8.04 -24.29
C GLY A 243 19.27 -7.72 -25.23
N THR A 244 19.02 -6.44 -25.51
CA THR A 244 18.46 -5.74 -26.72
C THR A 244 18.07 -6.47 -28.02
N ALA A 245 16.93 -6.07 -28.65
CA ALA A 245 16.84 -5.29 -29.92
C ALA A 245 15.38 -5.10 -30.45
N SER A 246 15.10 -3.94 -31.07
CA SER A 246 13.88 -3.48 -31.80
C SER A 246 14.27 -3.12 -33.27
N PRO A 247 13.42 -2.66 -34.25
CA PRO A 247 12.20 -1.81 -34.12
C PRO A 247 11.06 -1.95 -35.20
N ALA A 248 9.99 -1.13 -35.05
CA ALA A 248 9.15 -0.37 -36.05
C ALA A 248 7.63 -0.47 -35.73
N ALA A 249 6.97 0.53 -35.11
CA ALA A 249 6.44 1.81 -35.62
C ALA A 249 5.01 1.72 -36.21
N ASP A 250 4.00 2.19 -35.48
CA ASP A 250 2.84 2.90 -36.08
C ASP A 250 2.00 3.74 -35.07
N ASN A 251 2.12 5.06 -35.23
CA ASN A 251 1.07 6.10 -35.27
C ASN A 251 -0.20 6.05 -34.38
N THR A 252 -0.06 6.02 -33.05
CA THR A 252 -1.15 6.27 -32.08
C THR A 252 -0.90 7.44 -31.10
N ASP A 253 0.20 8.17 -31.28
CA ASP A 253 0.80 9.02 -30.24
C ASP A 253 -0.06 10.23 -29.80
N ALA A 254 -0.94 10.78 -30.64
CA ALA A 254 -1.63 12.03 -30.30
C ALA A 254 -2.79 11.89 -29.29
N ALA A 255 -3.36 10.69 -29.12
CA ALA A 255 -4.47 10.46 -28.18
C ALA A 255 -4.02 10.09 -26.76
N TRP A 256 -2.78 9.60 -26.62
CA TRP A 256 -2.20 9.11 -25.37
C TRP A 256 -1.72 10.24 -24.45
N PHE A 257 -1.17 11.33 -25.02
CA PHE A 257 -0.64 12.46 -24.24
C PHE A 257 -1.67 13.15 -23.33
N CYS A 258 -2.96 13.11 -23.68
CA CYS A 258 -4.02 13.72 -22.86
C CYS A 258 -4.47 12.84 -21.68
N LYS A 259 -4.29 11.51 -21.74
CA LYS A 259 -4.74 10.59 -20.67
C LYS A 259 -3.69 10.39 -19.58
N ALA A 260 -2.40 10.42 -19.91
CA ALA A 260 -1.33 10.28 -18.93
C ALA A 260 -1.20 11.47 -17.95
N ALA A 261 -1.89 12.59 -18.21
CA ALA A 261 -1.80 13.83 -17.44
C ALA A 261 -2.97 14.10 -16.49
N GLN A 262 -4.02 13.27 -16.53
CA GLN A 262 -5.14 13.31 -15.58
C GLN A 262 -5.08 12.03 -14.75
N THR A 263 -4.41 12.08 -13.60
CA THR A 263 -4.53 11.02 -12.60
C THR A 263 -5.96 11.04 -12.07
N ASP A 264 -6.67 9.92 -12.21
CA ASP A 264 -7.96 9.71 -11.55
C ASP A 264 -7.77 9.89 -10.03
N GLU A 265 -8.81 10.36 -9.31
CA GLU A 265 -8.74 10.58 -7.85
C GLU A 265 -8.37 9.30 -7.08
N THR A 266 -8.58 8.14 -7.71
CA THR A 266 -8.23 6.80 -7.20
C THR A 266 -6.75 6.44 -7.37
N GLU A 267 -6.03 7.17 -8.23
CA GLU A 267 -4.62 6.94 -8.56
C GLU A 267 -3.69 8.02 -7.95
N GLU A 268 -4.24 9.01 -7.25
CA GLU A 268 -3.45 10.00 -6.50
C GLU A 268 -2.78 9.40 -5.25
N ILE A 269 -1.57 9.84 -4.93
CA ILE A 269 -0.87 9.47 -3.70
C ILE A 269 -1.46 10.23 -2.50
N CYS A 270 -1.69 9.51 -1.41
CA CYS A 270 -2.27 10.04 -0.19
C CYS A 270 -1.27 10.93 0.59
N LEU A 271 -1.45 12.25 0.51
CA LEU A 271 -0.68 13.23 1.30
C LEU A 271 -0.66 12.96 2.81
N HIS A 272 -1.75 12.41 3.36
CA HIS A 272 -1.84 12.12 4.78
C HIS A 272 -1.03 10.88 5.15
N PHE A 273 -0.87 9.93 4.23
CA PHE A 273 -0.08 8.73 4.46
C PHE A 273 1.41 9.07 4.53
N ILE A 274 1.92 9.89 3.61
CA ILE A 274 3.31 10.37 3.63
C ILE A 274 3.65 11.04 4.98
N ARG A 275 2.68 11.73 5.59
CA ARG A 275 2.83 12.36 6.91
C ARG A 275 2.57 11.46 8.11
N ASN A 276 2.31 10.17 7.91
CA ASN A 276 1.89 9.22 8.95
C ASN A 276 0.61 9.63 9.70
N ARG A 277 -0.28 10.37 9.04
CA ARG A 277 -1.54 10.91 9.60
C ARG A 277 -2.79 10.42 8.86
N CYS A 278 -2.66 9.47 7.93
CA CYS A 278 -3.80 8.93 7.21
C CYS A 278 -4.68 8.11 8.16
N ARG A 279 -5.82 8.68 8.56
CA ARG A 279 -6.83 8.01 9.38
C ARG A 279 -7.53 6.85 8.68
N PHE A 280 -7.45 6.79 7.35
CA PHE A 280 -8.15 5.80 6.53
C PHE A 280 -7.36 4.50 6.34
N GLN A 281 -6.05 4.49 6.63
CA GLN A 281 -5.19 3.30 6.53
C GLN A 281 -5.47 2.53 5.23
N GLN A 282 -5.79 1.24 5.29
CA GLN A 282 -6.01 0.41 4.11
C GLN A 282 -7.29 0.73 3.32
N ASN A 283 -8.17 1.60 3.84
CA ASN A 283 -9.40 2.04 3.18
C ASN A 283 -9.24 3.42 2.51
N CYS A 284 -8.00 3.93 2.41
CA CYS A 284 -7.76 5.14 1.68
C CYS A 284 -7.91 4.86 0.18
N ARG A 285 -8.80 5.60 -0.48
CA ARG A 285 -8.99 5.53 -1.94
C ARG A 285 -7.78 6.02 -2.73
N ARG A 286 -6.83 6.67 -2.03
CA ARG A 286 -5.58 7.19 -2.59
C ARG A 286 -4.45 6.21 -2.30
N VAL A 287 -3.47 6.17 -3.19
CA VAL A 287 -2.32 5.28 -3.10
C VAL A 287 -1.47 5.63 -1.87
N HIS A 288 -1.20 4.62 -1.05
CA HIS A 288 -0.33 4.74 0.12
C HIS A 288 1.11 4.48 -0.29
N PHE A 289 1.84 5.56 -0.54
CA PHE A 289 3.24 5.52 -0.91
C PHE A 289 4.06 6.55 -0.12
N HIS A 290 5.31 6.24 0.20
CA HIS A 290 6.13 7.05 1.11
C HIS A 290 6.80 8.27 0.44
N LEU A 291 6.75 8.39 -0.90
CA LEU A 291 7.20 9.57 -1.66
C LEU A 291 6.01 10.27 -2.33
N PRO A 292 6.13 11.56 -2.70
CA PRO A 292 5.08 12.29 -3.39
C PRO A 292 4.91 11.91 -4.87
N TYR A 293 5.74 10.99 -5.36
CA TYR A 293 5.72 10.38 -6.68
C TYR A 293 5.94 8.88 -6.55
N LYS A 294 5.40 8.11 -7.50
CA LYS A 294 5.59 6.67 -7.60
C LYS A 294 5.67 6.28 -9.07
N TRP A 295 6.67 5.48 -9.42
CA TRP A 295 6.87 4.99 -10.79
C TRP A 295 6.53 3.51 -10.86
N GLU A 296 5.73 3.13 -11.85
CA GLU A 296 5.27 1.76 -12.03
C GLU A 296 5.40 1.35 -13.50
N VAL A 297 5.73 0.08 -13.75
CA VAL A 297 5.76 -0.54 -15.07
C VAL A 297 4.68 -1.60 -15.18
N TYR A 298 4.09 -1.70 -16.36
CA TYR A 298 3.07 -2.67 -16.69
C TYR A 298 3.68 -3.84 -17.44
N ASP A 299 3.64 -5.01 -16.84
CA ASP A 299 4.17 -6.25 -17.40
C ASP A 299 3.19 -6.96 -18.37
N GLY A 300 2.08 -6.31 -18.70
CA GLY A 300 0.98 -6.90 -19.48
C GLY A 300 -0.17 -7.46 -18.62
N THR A 301 0.03 -7.56 -17.31
CA THR A 301 -0.99 -8.05 -16.36
C THR A 301 -1.24 -7.08 -15.22
N THR A 302 -0.18 -6.55 -14.60
CA THR A 302 -0.28 -5.68 -13.42
C THR A 302 0.75 -4.55 -13.47
N TRP A 303 0.46 -3.47 -12.74
CA TRP A 303 1.42 -2.40 -12.49
C TRP A 303 2.31 -2.78 -11.31
N SER A 304 3.62 -2.82 -11.53
CA SER A 304 4.65 -3.13 -10.53
C SER A 304 5.60 -1.94 -10.35
N ASP A 305 6.15 -1.77 -9.15
CA ASP A 305 6.98 -0.62 -8.83
C ASP A 305 8.33 -0.69 -9.56
N LEU A 306 8.76 0.42 -10.16
CA LEU A 306 10.09 0.56 -10.74
C LEU A 306 11.14 0.76 -9.64
N GLU A 307 12.33 0.19 -9.84
CA GLU A 307 13.47 0.39 -8.94
C GLU A 307 14.05 1.80 -9.15
N ASN A 308 14.85 2.31 -8.21
CA ASN A 308 15.52 3.62 -8.31
C ASN A 308 14.61 4.81 -8.70
N MET A 309 13.33 4.76 -8.34
CA MET A 309 12.33 5.76 -8.69
C MET A 309 12.68 7.21 -8.33
N GLU A 310 13.60 7.44 -7.39
CA GLU A 310 14.10 8.79 -7.08
C GLU A 310 14.99 9.35 -8.18
N GLU A 311 15.89 8.55 -8.76
CA GLU A 311 16.70 8.98 -9.91
C GLU A 311 15.82 9.12 -11.16
N ILE A 312 14.88 8.19 -11.38
CA ILE A 312 13.89 8.31 -12.47
C ILE A 312 13.08 9.60 -12.35
N GLU A 313 12.59 9.92 -11.14
CA GLU A 313 11.85 11.15 -10.90
C GLU A 313 12.73 12.39 -11.14
N LYS A 314 13.97 12.39 -10.65
CA LYS A 314 14.91 13.49 -10.82
C LYS A 314 15.16 13.78 -12.30
N ASP A 315 15.38 12.75 -13.09
CA ASP A 315 15.56 12.88 -14.53
C ASP A 315 14.25 13.30 -15.21
N TYR A 316 13.11 12.77 -14.80
CA TYR A 316 11.81 13.18 -15.34
C TYR A 316 11.50 14.65 -15.08
N CYS A 317 11.87 15.18 -13.91
CA CYS A 317 11.69 16.58 -13.55
C CYS A 317 12.45 17.54 -14.48
N ASP A 318 13.52 17.10 -15.12
CA ASP A 318 14.24 17.90 -16.12
C ASP A 318 13.49 17.87 -17.47
N PRO A 319 13.00 19.02 -17.99
CA PRO A 319 12.34 19.06 -19.28
C PRO A 319 13.27 18.74 -20.47
N ALA A 320 14.60 18.86 -20.32
CA ALA A 320 15.57 18.47 -21.34
C ALA A 320 15.72 16.94 -21.44
N SER A 321 15.49 16.24 -20.34
CA SER A 321 15.57 14.79 -20.27
C SER A 321 14.38 14.13 -20.95
N THR A 322 14.70 13.24 -21.87
CA THR A 322 13.72 12.42 -22.59
C THR A 322 13.72 10.96 -22.14
N ARG A 323 14.77 10.55 -21.41
CA ARG A 323 14.92 9.21 -20.84
C ARG A 323 15.60 9.28 -19.48
N SER A 324 15.40 8.28 -18.63
CA SER A 324 16.18 8.14 -17.39
C SER A 324 17.63 7.77 -17.69
N SER A 325 18.53 8.25 -16.84
CA SER A 325 19.98 8.02 -16.89
C SER A 325 20.41 6.70 -16.23
N ASP A 326 19.48 6.07 -15.50
CA ASP A 326 19.68 4.79 -14.84
C ASP A 326 19.71 3.60 -15.81
N TYR A 327 19.98 2.41 -15.29
CA TYR A 327 19.98 1.18 -16.09
C TYR A 327 18.59 0.81 -16.62
N GLN A 328 17.51 1.35 -16.03
CA GLN A 328 16.15 1.10 -16.46
C GLN A 328 15.80 1.95 -17.70
N GLN A 329 16.49 3.04 -18.05
CA GLN A 329 16.30 3.77 -19.32
C GLN A 329 14.84 4.03 -19.76
N VAL A 330 13.97 4.37 -18.81
CA VAL A 330 12.56 4.72 -19.03
C VAL A 330 12.47 5.86 -20.05
N ASP A 331 11.67 5.69 -21.10
CA ASP A 331 11.36 6.74 -22.09
C ASP A 331 10.20 7.61 -21.57
N PHE A 332 10.50 8.87 -21.23
CA PHE A 332 9.53 9.81 -20.68
C PHE A 332 8.58 10.41 -21.73
N VAL A 333 8.88 10.25 -23.01
CA VAL A 333 8.03 10.73 -24.11
C VAL A 333 6.98 9.68 -24.42
N LYS A 334 7.41 8.43 -24.57
CA LYS A 334 6.52 7.29 -24.85
C LYS A 334 5.86 6.73 -23.60
N MET A 335 6.39 7.06 -22.42
CA MET A 335 6.02 6.45 -21.15
C MET A 335 6.17 4.93 -21.22
N THR A 336 7.38 4.48 -21.59
CA THR A 336 7.69 3.05 -21.79
C THR A 336 9.06 2.68 -21.23
N LEU A 337 9.16 1.45 -20.73
CA LEU A 337 10.41 0.77 -20.41
C LEU A 337 10.59 -0.36 -21.43
N GLU A 338 11.53 -0.20 -22.37
CA GLU A 338 11.64 -1.06 -23.55
C GLU A 338 10.32 -1.08 -24.36
N SER A 339 9.51 -2.13 -24.22
CA SER A 339 8.16 -2.27 -24.80
C SER A 339 7.03 -2.24 -23.76
N MET A 340 7.36 -2.21 -22.46
CA MET A 340 6.40 -2.20 -21.36
C MET A 340 5.90 -0.80 -21.07
N LEU A 341 4.61 -0.64 -20.74
CA LEU A 341 4.05 0.68 -20.41
C LEU A 341 4.55 1.11 -19.03
N VAL A 342 4.80 2.40 -18.85
CA VAL A 342 5.22 3.00 -17.58
C VAL A 342 4.21 4.07 -17.19
N ARG A 343 3.93 4.21 -15.89
CA ARG A 343 3.15 5.32 -15.36
C ARG A 343 3.81 5.94 -14.14
N ARG A 344 3.48 7.22 -13.95
CA ARG A 344 3.87 8.00 -12.79
C ARG A 344 2.62 8.41 -12.02
N LEU A 345 2.54 8.02 -10.76
CA LEU A 345 1.52 8.52 -9.83
C LEU A 345 2.08 9.71 -9.05
N SER A 346 1.20 10.62 -8.64
CA SER A 346 1.60 11.83 -7.91
C SER A 346 0.64 12.15 -6.78
N THR A 347 1.09 12.94 -5.81
CA THR A 347 0.18 13.62 -4.89
C THR A 347 -0.66 14.65 -5.64
N VAL A 348 -1.76 15.07 -5.03
CA VAL A 348 -2.62 16.15 -5.56
C VAL A 348 -1.80 17.40 -5.94
N SER A 349 -2.20 18.03 -7.05
CA SER A 349 -1.56 19.25 -7.56
C SER A 349 -1.59 20.37 -6.52
N SER A 350 -0.50 21.13 -6.41
CA SER A 350 -0.36 22.22 -5.44
C SER A 350 -1.42 23.31 -5.60
N VAL A 351 -1.93 23.53 -6.82
CA VAL A 351 -2.96 24.55 -7.09
C VAL A 351 -4.35 24.15 -6.57
N MET A 352 -4.55 22.87 -6.26
CA MET A 352 -5.81 22.33 -5.75
C MET A 352 -5.87 22.32 -4.21
N LYS A 353 -4.81 22.77 -3.54
CA LYS A 353 -4.71 22.83 -2.08
C LYS A 353 -4.15 24.17 -1.61
N PRO A 354 -4.47 24.61 -0.38
CA PRO A 354 -3.86 25.80 0.19
C PRO A 354 -2.33 25.67 0.32
N PRO A 355 -1.57 26.79 0.28
CA PRO A 355 -0.09 26.78 0.26
C PRO A 355 0.58 26.09 1.46
N HIS A 356 -0.11 25.97 2.59
CA HIS A 356 0.41 25.31 3.78
C HIS A 356 0.43 23.77 3.68
N TYR A 357 -0.20 23.19 2.65
CA TYR A 357 -0.08 21.76 2.35
C TYR A 357 1.26 21.48 1.66
N SER A 358 2.30 21.17 2.44
CA SER A 358 3.56 20.62 1.90
C SER A 358 3.36 19.26 1.20
N LEU A 359 4.32 18.85 0.36
CA LEU A 359 4.35 17.57 -0.37
C LEU A 359 3.25 17.39 -1.43
N THR A 360 2.48 18.43 -1.75
CA THR A 360 1.67 18.49 -2.97
C THR A 360 2.58 18.56 -4.19
N THR A 361 2.18 17.98 -5.31
CA THR A 361 2.98 18.02 -6.52
C THR A 361 2.87 19.39 -7.16
N GLN A 362 3.99 20.13 -7.20
CA GLN A 362 4.06 21.40 -7.91
C GLN A 362 4.41 21.13 -9.37
N TRP A 363 3.47 21.41 -10.27
CA TRP A 363 3.67 21.26 -11.71
C TRP A 363 4.20 22.55 -12.32
N LEU A 364 5.28 22.43 -13.08
CA LEU A 364 5.97 23.49 -13.77
C LEU A 364 5.75 23.32 -15.28
N TRP A 365 5.51 24.44 -15.96
CA TRP A 365 5.27 24.47 -17.39
C TRP A 365 6.44 25.18 -18.07
N TYR A 366 6.91 24.60 -19.17
CA TYR A 366 8.05 25.07 -19.93
C TYR A 366 7.69 25.21 -21.40
N TYR A 367 8.34 26.16 -22.09
CA TYR A 367 8.37 26.20 -23.55
C TYR A 367 9.81 26.08 -24.03
N LYS A 368 9.99 25.43 -25.18
CA LYS A 368 11.29 25.30 -25.82
C LYS A 368 11.68 26.64 -26.45
N GLY A 369 12.76 27.23 -25.97
CA GLY A 369 13.38 28.44 -26.49
C GLY A 369 14.06 28.21 -27.84
N ASP A 370 14.52 29.29 -28.45
CA ASP A 370 15.14 29.25 -29.79
C ASP A 370 16.52 28.56 -29.78
N GLN A 371 17.22 28.60 -28.64
CA GLN A 371 18.53 27.96 -28.45
C GLN A 371 18.42 26.47 -28.06
N GLY A 372 17.19 25.96 -27.91
CA GLY A 372 16.93 24.58 -27.48
C GLY A 372 16.67 24.43 -25.98
N ASP A 373 16.93 25.45 -25.17
CA ASP A 373 16.69 25.45 -23.73
C ASP A 373 15.20 25.47 -23.39
N TRP A 374 14.86 24.93 -22.23
CA TRP A 374 13.51 24.98 -21.69
C TRP A 374 13.37 26.15 -20.73
N VAL A 375 12.43 27.05 -21.00
CA VAL A 375 12.18 28.23 -20.17
C VAL A 375 10.84 28.07 -19.49
N GLU A 376 10.82 28.24 -18.17
CA GLU A 376 9.61 28.16 -17.36
C GLU A 376 8.68 29.36 -17.63
N TYR A 377 7.37 29.12 -17.73
CA TYR A 377 6.38 30.18 -17.81
C TYR A 377 6.33 31.00 -16.52
N GLY A 378 6.44 32.31 -16.65
CA GLY A 378 6.44 33.28 -15.56
C GLY A 378 7.84 33.66 -15.06
N GLN A 379 8.86 32.87 -15.39
CA GLN A 379 10.26 33.22 -15.11
C GLN A 379 10.82 34.16 -16.19
N LEU A 380 11.83 34.93 -15.81
CA LEU A 380 12.57 35.78 -16.74
C LEU A 380 13.43 34.90 -17.66
N ASP A 381 13.33 35.13 -18.96
CA ASP A 381 14.24 34.52 -19.93
C ASP A 381 15.60 35.25 -19.99
N GLU A 382 16.51 34.77 -20.84
CA GLU A 382 17.82 35.41 -21.09
C GLU A 382 17.71 36.88 -21.51
N LYS A 383 16.58 37.27 -22.09
CA LYS A 383 16.28 38.64 -22.55
C LYS A 383 15.54 39.45 -21.49
N GLN A 384 15.47 38.96 -20.25
CA GLN A 384 14.77 39.57 -19.12
C GLN A 384 13.28 39.81 -19.40
N LEU A 385 12.67 38.94 -20.21
CA LEU A 385 11.25 38.97 -20.52
C LEU A 385 10.54 37.77 -19.89
N SER A 386 9.51 38.05 -19.11
CA SER A 386 8.60 37.03 -18.58
C SER A 386 7.34 36.91 -19.43
N THR A 387 6.62 35.80 -19.25
CA THR A 387 5.28 35.61 -19.83
C THR A 387 4.22 36.18 -18.89
N SER A 388 3.10 36.64 -19.45
CA SER A 388 1.96 37.17 -18.69
C SER A 388 1.26 36.14 -17.80
N VAL A 389 1.47 34.85 -18.07
CA VAL A 389 0.98 33.74 -17.26
C VAL A 389 2.15 32.98 -16.65
N THR A 390 1.94 32.43 -15.46
CA THR A 390 2.91 31.60 -14.75
C THR A 390 2.60 30.11 -14.93
N SER A 391 3.54 29.24 -14.58
CA SER A 391 3.30 27.80 -14.43
C SER A 391 2.05 27.49 -13.61
N GLN A 392 1.83 28.24 -12.52
CA GLN A 392 0.65 28.06 -11.66
C GLN A 392 -0.65 28.36 -12.41
N THR A 393 -0.74 29.49 -13.11
CA THR A 393 -1.94 29.87 -13.88
C THR A 393 -2.23 28.87 -15.01
N LEU A 394 -1.19 28.36 -15.66
CA LEU A 394 -1.34 27.32 -16.69
C LEU A 394 -1.83 25.99 -16.11
N GLU A 395 -1.32 25.59 -14.95
CA GLU A 395 -1.76 24.37 -14.25
C GLU A 395 -3.23 24.48 -13.80
N GLU A 396 -3.65 25.62 -13.26
CA GLU A 396 -5.05 25.89 -12.91
C GLU A 396 -5.97 25.79 -14.14
N ALA A 397 -5.55 26.38 -15.26
CA ALA A 397 -6.30 26.32 -16.51
C ALA A 397 -6.38 24.89 -17.05
N PHE A 398 -5.26 24.14 -17.02
CA PHE A 398 -5.17 22.76 -17.44
C PHE A 398 -6.12 21.85 -16.65
N LEU A 399 -6.09 21.94 -15.32
CA LEU A 399 -6.96 21.14 -14.45
C LEU A 399 -8.43 21.53 -14.52
N SER A 400 -8.74 22.79 -14.82
CA SER A 400 -10.13 23.24 -14.94
C SER A 400 -10.89 22.56 -16.09
N GLY A 401 -10.19 22.06 -17.11
CA GLY A 401 -10.76 21.44 -18.31
C GLY A 401 -11.62 22.38 -19.17
N LYS A 402 -11.81 23.65 -18.77
CA LYS A 402 -12.73 24.61 -19.40
C LYS A 402 -12.14 25.28 -20.64
N LYS A 403 -10.81 25.28 -20.79
CA LYS A 403 -10.10 25.92 -21.90
C LYS A 403 -9.04 24.98 -22.45
N ALA A 404 -9.22 24.55 -23.69
CA ALA A 404 -8.23 23.75 -24.41
C ALA A 404 -6.98 24.56 -24.78
N GLU A 405 -7.12 25.88 -24.85
CA GLU A 405 -6.07 26.81 -25.22
C GLU A 405 -6.04 28.04 -24.30
N VAL A 406 -4.84 28.56 -24.03
CA VAL A 406 -4.60 29.73 -23.18
C VAL A 406 -3.75 30.75 -23.94
N GLU A 407 -4.19 32.00 -23.95
CA GLU A 407 -3.42 33.10 -24.51
C GLU A 407 -2.30 33.53 -23.55
N VAL A 408 -1.09 33.68 -24.09
CA VAL A 408 0.12 34.05 -23.35
C VAL A 408 0.82 35.19 -24.07
N ILE A 409 1.04 36.29 -23.35
CA ILE A 409 1.77 37.45 -23.86
C ILE A 409 3.21 37.36 -23.37
N LYS A 410 4.17 37.56 -24.27
CA LYS A 410 5.60 37.69 -23.93
C LYS A 410 6.18 38.90 -24.65
N GLY A 411 6.49 39.95 -23.90
CA GLY A 411 6.82 41.26 -24.47
C GLY A 411 5.67 41.80 -25.34
N ARG A 412 5.92 42.05 -26.62
CA ARG A 412 4.90 42.54 -27.59
C ARG A 412 4.25 41.43 -28.42
N ARG A 413 4.57 40.15 -28.15
CA ARG A 413 4.10 39.02 -28.93
C ARG A 413 3.03 38.25 -28.15
N VAL A 414 1.95 37.94 -28.86
CA VAL A 414 0.85 37.10 -28.35
C VAL A 414 1.05 35.68 -28.87
N TYR A 415 0.89 34.72 -27.98
CA TYR A 415 0.98 33.29 -28.25
C TYR A 415 -0.26 32.58 -27.71
N VAL A 416 -0.54 31.40 -28.25
CA VAL A 416 -1.60 30.51 -27.79
C VAL A 416 -0.96 29.18 -27.41
N VAL A 417 -1.13 28.77 -26.16
CA VAL A 417 -0.69 27.48 -25.63
C VAL A 417 -1.85 26.50 -25.75
N SER A 418 -1.66 25.40 -26.48
CA SER A 418 -2.62 24.32 -26.59
C SER A 418 -2.18 23.15 -25.70
N PHE A 419 -3.07 22.75 -24.78
CA PHE A 419 -2.84 21.61 -23.89
C PHE A 419 -3.02 20.27 -24.61
N LYS A 420 -3.78 20.25 -25.71
CA LYS A 420 -4.10 19.02 -26.45
C LYS A 420 -2.89 18.46 -27.19
N ASP A 421 -2.14 19.33 -27.84
CA ASP A 421 -0.98 18.94 -28.65
C ASP A 421 0.36 19.34 -28.03
N MET A 422 0.34 20.03 -26.88
CA MET A 422 1.54 20.46 -26.15
C MET A 422 2.44 21.37 -26.99
N TYR A 423 1.83 22.35 -27.67
CA TYR A 423 2.53 23.40 -28.41
C TYR A 423 2.04 24.81 -28.06
N GLN A 424 2.99 25.74 -28.05
CA GLN A 424 2.75 27.18 -28.08
C GLN A 424 2.85 27.66 -29.53
N ARG A 425 1.88 28.46 -29.98
CA ARG A 425 1.82 28.99 -31.35
C ARG A 425 1.77 30.51 -31.34
N ASN A 426 2.43 31.14 -32.30
CA ASN A 426 2.24 32.55 -32.58
C ASN A 426 1.30 32.70 -33.80
N PRO A 427 0.05 33.15 -33.63
CA PRO A 427 -0.90 33.25 -34.74
C PRO A 427 -0.41 34.19 -35.85
N LYS A 428 0.28 35.27 -35.49
CA LYS A 428 0.75 36.31 -36.41
C LYS A 428 1.95 35.84 -37.25
N HIS A 429 2.86 35.08 -36.64
CA HIS A 429 4.13 34.66 -37.27
C HIS A 429 4.14 33.19 -37.70
N LYS A 430 3.07 32.43 -37.44
CA LYS A 430 2.95 30.99 -37.71
C LYS A 430 4.09 30.14 -37.13
N THR A 431 4.77 30.62 -36.09
CA THR A 431 5.81 29.87 -35.39
C THR A 431 5.18 28.98 -34.32
N ARG A 432 5.79 27.81 -34.08
CA ARG A 432 5.37 26.88 -33.02
C ARG A 432 6.56 26.45 -32.17
N ARG A 433 6.34 26.28 -30.87
CA ARG A 433 7.32 25.82 -29.88
C ARG A 433 6.72 24.69 -29.07
N ARG A 434 7.53 23.68 -28.75
CA ARG A 434 7.08 22.60 -27.86
C ARG A 434 6.85 23.14 -26.46
N VAL A 435 5.83 22.62 -25.80
CA VAL A 435 5.51 22.87 -24.40
C VAL A 435 5.71 21.57 -23.63
N CYS A 436 6.22 21.68 -22.40
CA CYS A 436 6.46 20.54 -21.53
C CYS A 436 5.92 20.85 -20.13
N ARG A 437 5.28 19.86 -19.52
CA ARG A 437 4.79 19.92 -18.14
C ARG A 437 5.60 18.92 -17.31
N ARG A 438 6.33 19.39 -16.29
CA ARG A 438 7.15 18.57 -15.39
C ARG A 438 6.92 18.92 -13.93
N PRO A 439 6.98 17.96 -13.00
CA PRO A 439 6.89 18.25 -11.57
C PRO A 439 8.20 18.86 -11.07
N ARG A 440 8.14 19.66 -10.01
CA ARG A 440 9.34 20.03 -9.25
C ARG A 440 9.85 18.81 -8.48
N PHE A 441 11.15 18.51 -8.62
CA PHE A 441 11.79 17.40 -7.91
C PHE A 441 11.80 17.62 -6.39
N VAL A 442 11.53 16.56 -5.63
CA VAL A 442 11.59 16.54 -4.16
C VAL A 442 12.30 15.26 -3.73
N SER A 443 13.54 15.34 -3.28
CA SER A 443 14.29 14.15 -2.83
C SER A 443 13.65 13.47 -1.62
N LYS A 444 13.93 12.18 -1.41
CA LYS A 444 13.52 11.45 -0.21
C LYS A 444 13.98 12.15 1.08
N ALA A 445 15.20 12.67 1.09
CA ALA A 445 15.74 13.44 2.21
C ALA A 445 14.94 14.71 2.50
N GLU A 446 14.46 15.40 1.46
CA GLU A 446 13.60 16.57 1.59
C GLU A 446 12.20 16.18 2.08
N VAL A 447 11.64 15.07 1.60
CA VAL A 447 10.37 14.51 2.12
C VAL A 447 10.48 14.26 3.62
N ASP A 448 11.52 13.56 4.06
CA ASP A 448 11.75 13.25 5.48
C ASP A 448 11.87 14.53 6.32
N LYS A 449 12.57 15.55 5.81
CA LYS A 449 12.69 16.86 6.47
C LYS A 449 11.34 17.57 6.60
N LEU A 450 10.51 17.55 5.56
CA LEU A 450 9.17 18.17 5.54
C LEU A 450 8.16 17.42 6.43
N VAL A 451 8.31 16.11 6.56
CA VAL A 451 7.49 15.27 7.47
C VAL A 451 7.90 15.50 8.93
N ALA A 452 9.21 15.60 9.22
CA ALA A 452 9.74 15.79 10.57
C ALA A 452 9.46 17.20 11.15
N ASN A 453 9.40 18.23 10.31
CA ASN A 453 9.19 19.62 10.73
C ASN A 453 7.89 20.22 10.15
N PRO A 454 6.71 19.89 10.70
CA PRO A 454 5.42 20.43 10.23
C PRO A 454 5.23 21.94 10.51
N ARG A 455 6.22 22.64 11.08
CA ARG A 455 6.12 24.05 11.56
C ARG A 455 7.01 25.05 10.82
N LYS A 456 7.70 24.70 9.73
CA LYS A 456 8.49 25.66 8.94
C LYS A 456 8.12 25.62 7.45
N CYS A 457 6.94 26.13 7.12
CA CYS A 457 6.64 26.61 5.77
C CYS A 457 5.87 27.93 5.88
N SER A 458 6.60 28.95 6.32
CA SER A 458 6.25 30.36 6.12
C SER A 458 7.57 31.07 5.88
N GLY A 459 7.75 31.46 4.62
CA GLY A 459 8.90 32.11 4.03
C GLY A 459 8.61 32.27 2.56
#